data_AF-A0A523U9R0-F1
#
_entry.id   AF-A0A523U9R0-F1
#
_cell.length_a   1.000
_cell.length_b   1.000
_cell.length_c   1.000
_cell.angle_alpha   90.00
_cell.angle_beta   90.00
_cell.angle_gamma   90.00
#
_symmetry.space_group_name_H-M   'P 1'
#
loop_
_entity.id
_entity.type
_entity.pdbx_description
1 polymer ?
#
loop_
_entity_poly.entity_id
_entity_poly.type
_entity_poly.pdbx_seq_one_letter_code
_entity_poly.pdbx_strand_id
1 'polypeptide(L)'
;MDNPVTNKDVWGSTAVFAIIGILLLLPLLFVYPEVGFLQSPRAIIAASGIFWGIFSVFAFRAFWGLYYQHFYPGWVRPLAPLNIFLYAAFGLILWFLANRFNTVPVLVFILLGGIEGLLEHVLGVYCLRILEKVPVFNALNPGPVFIFSFFEYIVYWSIVAWLAVALTKFVPQVF
;
A
#
# COMPACT_ATOMS: atom_id res chain seq x y z
N MET A 1 -12.41 19.53 16.74
CA MET A 1 -11.18 18.71 16.70
C MET A 1 -10.08 19.70 16.46
N ASP A 2 -9.34 20.05 17.51
CA ASP A 2 -8.77 21.40 17.61
C ASP A 2 -7.26 21.46 17.37
N ASN A 3 -6.64 20.37 16.87
CA ASN A 3 -5.25 20.40 16.41
C ASN A 3 -5.10 19.69 15.05
N PRO A 4 -4.81 20.43 13.97
CA PRO A 4 -4.49 19.84 12.67
C PRO A 4 -3.17 19.05 12.75
N VAL A 5 -3.03 18.03 11.90
CA VAL A 5 -1.78 17.27 11.78
C VAL A 5 -0.71 18.17 11.20
N THR A 6 0.50 18.13 11.77
CA THR A 6 1.61 18.98 11.36
C THR A 6 2.60 18.22 10.49
N ASN A 7 3.41 18.96 9.71
CA ASN A 7 4.51 18.35 8.94
C ASN A 7 5.52 17.61 9.85
N LYS A 8 5.67 18.04 11.11
CA LYS A 8 6.53 17.35 12.09
C LYS A 8 5.99 15.96 12.41
N ASP A 9 4.67 15.83 12.56
CA ASP A 9 4.01 14.55 12.81
C ASP A 9 4.15 13.60 11.62
N VAL A 10 4.02 14.14 10.40
CA VAL A 10 4.24 13.37 9.16
C VAL A 10 5.67 12.89 9.08
N TRP A 11 6.67 13.75 9.31
CA TRP A 11 8.08 13.33 9.31
C TRP A 11 8.42 12.30 10.39
N GLY A 12 7.85 12.44 11.59
CA GLY A 12 7.97 11.44 12.64
C GLY A 12 7.40 10.09 12.20
N SER A 13 6.23 10.11 11.58
CA SER A 13 5.58 8.92 11.03
C SER A 13 6.40 8.30 9.89
N THR A 14 6.94 9.10 8.98
CA THR A 14 7.83 8.66 7.90
C THR A 14 9.02 7.87 8.43
N ALA A 15 9.69 8.38 9.46
CA ALA A 15 10.82 7.67 10.07
C ALA A 15 10.41 6.32 10.67
N VAL A 16 9.27 6.27 11.37
CA VAL A 16 8.72 5.04 11.93
C VAL A 16 8.40 4.03 10.83
N PHE A 17 7.70 4.45 9.78
CA PHE A 17 7.34 3.57 8.66
C PHE A 17 8.57 3.11 7.86
N ALA A 18 9.59 3.95 7.71
CA ALA A 18 10.85 3.54 7.09
C ALA A 18 11.53 2.42 7.89
N ILE A 19 11.60 2.55 9.23
CA ILE A 19 12.16 1.51 10.10
C ILE A 19 11.35 0.23 10.02
N ILE A 20 10.02 0.31 10.16
CA ILE A 20 9.13 -0.86 10.06
C ILE A 20 9.26 -1.51 8.69
N GLY A 21 9.31 -0.71 7.61
CA GLY A 21 9.49 -1.19 6.25
C GLY A 21 10.77 -2.00 6.08
N ILE A 22 11.89 -1.49 6.59
CA ILE A 22 13.17 -2.23 6.60
C ILE A 22 13.06 -3.53 7.40
N LEU A 23 12.47 -3.49 8.59
CA LEU A 23 12.32 -4.67 9.45
C LEU A 23 11.42 -5.75 8.84
N LEU A 24 10.42 -5.37 8.03
CA LEU A 24 9.56 -6.31 7.32
C LEU A 24 10.18 -6.82 6.01
N LEU A 25 10.88 -5.96 5.29
CA LEU A 25 11.52 -6.26 4.00
C LEU A 25 12.75 -7.15 4.16
N LEU A 26 13.64 -6.84 5.10
CA LEU A 26 14.93 -7.53 5.21
C LEU A 26 14.79 -9.04 5.36
N PRO A 27 13.93 -9.59 6.24
CA PRO A 27 13.82 -11.04 6.37
C PRO A 27 13.16 -11.68 5.14
N LEU A 28 12.34 -10.96 4.35
CA LEU A 28 11.79 -11.48 3.10
C LEU A 28 12.88 -11.78 2.07
N LEU A 29 14.01 -11.06 2.09
CA LEU A 29 15.13 -11.32 1.19
C LEU A 29 15.75 -12.71 1.42
N PHE A 30 15.56 -13.29 2.61
CA PHE A 30 16.07 -14.62 2.97
C PHE A 30 14.99 -15.69 2.93
N VAL A 31 13.74 -15.33 3.26
CA VAL A 31 12.63 -16.28 3.40
C VAL A 31 11.86 -16.48 2.08
N TYR A 32 11.87 -15.49 1.19
CA TYR A 32 11.17 -15.55 -0.09
C TYR A 32 12.19 -15.60 -1.24
N PRO A 33 12.87 -16.73 -1.45
CA PRO A 33 13.90 -16.84 -2.47
C PRO A 33 13.33 -16.48 -3.84
N GLU A 34 14.18 -15.95 -4.72
CA GLU A 34 13.83 -15.49 -6.06
C GLU A 34 12.94 -16.49 -6.81
N VAL A 35 13.33 -17.78 -6.84
CA VAL A 35 12.56 -18.86 -7.47
C VAL A 35 11.16 -19.02 -6.84
N GLY A 36 11.07 -18.90 -5.52
CA GLY A 36 9.79 -18.97 -4.80
C GLY A 36 8.87 -17.81 -5.14
N PHE A 37 9.41 -16.58 -5.21
CA PHE A 37 8.64 -15.40 -5.60
C PHE A 37 8.19 -15.47 -7.07
N LEU A 38 9.08 -15.89 -7.97
CA LEU A 38 8.79 -16.09 -9.38
C LEU A 38 7.68 -17.11 -9.63
N GLN A 39 7.54 -18.11 -8.77
CA GLN A 39 6.50 -19.13 -8.91
C GLN A 39 5.22 -18.80 -8.14
N SER A 40 5.08 -17.60 -7.58
CA SER A 40 4.01 -17.27 -6.64
C SER A 40 2.89 -16.32 -7.13
N PRO A 41 2.60 -16.13 -8.43
CA PRO A 41 1.68 -15.07 -8.87
C PRO A 41 0.30 -15.19 -8.24
N ARG A 42 -0.20 -16.41 -8.04
CA ARG A 42 -1.51 -16.64 -7.41
C ARG A 42 -1.52 -16.25 -5.94
N ALA A 43 -0.45 -16.56 -5.22
CA ALA A 43 -0.31 -16.17 -3.82
C ALA A 43 -0.22 -14.65 -3.67
N ILE A 44 0.48 -13.96 -4.59
CA ILE A 44 0.54 -12.50 -4.62
C ILE A 44 -0.84 -11.90 -4.90
N ILE A 45 -1.53 -12.33 -5.96
CA ILE A 45 -2.89 -11.86 -6.30
C ILE A 45 -3.83 -12.00 -5.10
N ALA A 46 -3.85 -13.20 -4.49
CA ALA A 46 -4.71 -13.47 -3.35
C ALA A 46 -4.33 -12.62 -2.13
N ALA A 47 -3.04 -12.53 -1.80
CA ALA A 47 -2.55 -11.73 -0.67
C ALA A 47 -2.89 -10.25 -0.84
N SER A 48 -2.63 -9.67 -2.02
CA SER A 48 -2.93 -8.28 -2.33
C SER A 48 -4.42 -8.00 -2.23
N GLY A 49 -5.25 -8.83 -2.87
CA GLY A 49 -6.70 -8.66 -2.84
C GLY A 49 -7.25 -8.75 -1.41
N ILE A 50 -6.86 -9.78 -0.64
CA ILE A 50 -7.34 -9.98 0.73
C ILE A 50 -6.91 -8.82 1.62
N PHE A 51 -5.63 -8.47 1.63
CA PHE A 51 -5.08 -7.41 2.48
C PHE A 51 -5.77 -6.07 2.21
N TRP A 52 -5.76 -5.62 0.96
CA TRP A 52 -6.33 -4.32 0.58
C TRP A 52 -7.85 -4.30 0.63
N GLY A 53 -8.52 -5.42 0.35
CA GLY A 53 -9.97 -5.55 0.53
C GLY A 53 -10.39 -5.38 1.99
N ILE A 54 -9.71 -6.06 2.91
CA ILE A 54 -9.96 -5.92 4.35
C ILE A 54 -9.59 -4.50 4.83
N PHE A 55 -8.40 -4.03 4.45
CA PHE A 55 -7.89 -2.73 4.87
C PHE A 55 -8.82 -1.59 4.42
N SER A 56 -9.27 -1.61 3.17
CA SER A 56 -10.18 -0.59 2.64
C SER A 56 -11.56 -0.61 3.32
N VAL A 57 -12.13 -1.79 3.59
CA VAL A 57 -13.38 -1.89 4.37
C VAL A 57 -13.21 -1.30 5.76
N PHE A 58 -12.10 -1.61 6.43
CA PHE A 58 -11.79 -1.02 7.74
C PHE A 58 -11.64 0.50 7.64
N ALA A 59 -10.83 0.99 6.69
CA ALA A 59 -10.55 2.41 6.53
C ALA A 59 -11.82 3.22 6.21
N PHE A 60 -12.65 2.74 5.29
CA PHE A 60 -13.93 3.38 4.94
C PHE A 60 -14.99 3.29 6.04
N ARG A 61 -14.87 2.36 6.98
CA ARG A 61 -15.77 2.31 8.15
C ARG A 61 -15.30 3.25 9.25
N ALA A 62 -14.02 3.20 9.58
CA ALA A 62 -13.43 3.94 10.70
C ALA A 62 -13.23 5.43 10.39
N PHE A 63 -12.79 5.77 9.17
CA PHE A 63 -12.34 7.11 8.82
C PHE A 63 -13.23 7.83 7.81
N TRP A 64 -14.45 7.34 7.55
CA TRP A 64 -15.38 7.98 6.60
C TRP A 64 -15.63 9.45 6.95
N GLY A 65 -16.06 9.71 8.18
CA GLY A 65 -16.40 11.05 8.64
C GLY A 65 -15.18 11.96 8.80
N LEU A 66 -14.00 11.40 9.07
CA LEU A 66 -12.78 12.16 9.26
C LEU A 66 -12.10 12.53 7.93
N TYR A 67 -12.17 11.64 6.94
CA TYR A 67 -11.33 11.68 5.75
C TYR A 67 -12.13 11.53 4.46
N TYR A 68 -12.68 10.33 4.20
CA TYR A 68 -13.19 9.97 2.87
C TYR A 68 -14.42 10.77 2.42
N GLN A 69 -15.30 11.20 3.34
CA GLN A 69 -16.50 11.96 2.99
C GLN A 69 -16.21 13.31 2.34
N HIS A 70 -15.00 13.85 2.53
CA HIS A 70 -14.62 15.17 2.04
C HIS A 70 -14.31 15.19 0.54
N PHE A 71 -14.05 14.04 -0.07
CA PHE A 71 -13.69 13.95 -1.49
C PHE A 71 -14.34 12.80 -2.26
N TYR A 72 -14.97 11.84 -1.58
CA TYR A 72 -15.80 10.82 -2.23
C TYR A 72 -17.30 11.04 -2.04
N PRO A 73 -18.12 10.76 -3.07
CA PRO A 73 -19.56 10.73 -2.91
C PRO A 73 -20.00 9.51 -2.07
N GLY A 74 -21.12 9.66 -1.34
CA GLY A 74 -21.57 8.66 -0.35
C GLY A 74 -21.81 7.26 -0.90
N TRP A 75 -22.15 7.12 -2.19
CA TRP A 75 -22.35 5.82 -2.83
C TRP A 75 -21.06 5.00 -3.00
N VAL A 76 -19.88 5.63 -2.91
CA VAL A 76 -18.58 4.91 -2.97
C VAL A 76 -18.34 4.12 -1.68
N ARG A 77 -18.88 4.58 -0.54
CA ARG A 77 -18.65 3.93 0.76
C ARG A 77 -18.97 2.44 0.78
N PRO A 78 -20.14 1.96 0.30
CA PRO A 78 -20.43 0.53 0.26
C PRO A 78 -19.58 -0.26 -0.75
N LEU A 79 -18.85 0.40 -1.66
CA LEU A 79 -18.02 -0.24 -2.68
C LEU A 79 -16.61 -0.57 -2.18
N ALA A 80 -16.24 -0.19 -0.96
CA ALA A 80 -14.91 -0.48 -0.39
C ALA A 80 -14.46 -1.95 -0.58
N PRO A 81 -15.31 -2.99 -0.40
CA PRO A 81 -14.91 -4.38 -0.63
C PRO A 81 -14.41 -4.67 -2.05
N LEU A 82 -14.82 -3.90 -3.07
CA LEU A 82 -14.41 -4.11 -4.46
C LEU A 82 -12.92 -3.82 -4.70
N ASN A 83 -12.24 -3.17 -3.76
CA ASN A 83 -10.79 -3.01 -3.79
C ASN A 83 -10.05 -4.35 -3.78
N ILE A 84 -10.70 -5.46 -3.39
CA ILE A 84 -10.15 -6.81 -3.58
C ILE A 84 -9.75 -7.06 -5.03
N PHE A 85 -10.57 -6.65 -6.00
CA PHE A 85 -10.30 -6.90 -7.42
C PHE A 85 -9.26 -5.92 -7.96
N LEU A 86 -9.34 -4.65 -7.54
CA LEU A 86 -8.38 -3.62 -7.95
C LEU A 86 -6.96 -3.99 -7.50
N TYR A 87 -6.78 -4.29 -6.22
CA TYR A 87 -5.45 -4.59 -5.69
C TYR A 87 -4.98 -6.02 -6.01
N ALA A 88 -5.87 -6.95 -6.33
CA ALA A 88 -5.49 -8.21 -6.97
C ALA A 88 -4.84 -7.95 -8.35
N ALA A 89 -5.42 -7.06 -9.15
CA ALA A 89 -4.83 -6.65 -10.43
C ALA A 89 -3.51 -5.88 -10.25
N PHE A 90 -3.42 -4.93 -9.31
CA PHE A 90 -2.15 -4.27 -9.00
C PHE A 90 -1.09 -5.27 -8.54
N GLY A 91 -1.43 -6.21 -7.64
CA GLY A 91 -0.51 -7.25 -7.19
C GLY A 91 0.09 -8.05 -8.37
N LEU A 92 -0.74 -8.42 -9.35
CA LEU A 92 -0.28 -9.08 -10.58
C LEU A 92 0.64 -8.18 -11.41
N ILE A 93 0.25 -6.92 -11.64
CA ILE A 93 1.03 -5.95 -12.42
C ILE A 93 2.40 -5.74 -11.78
N LEU A 94 2.43 -5.47 -10.48
CA LEU A 94 3.67 -5.24 -9.73
C LEU A 94 4.56 -6.48 -9.72
N TRP A 95 3.99 -7.67 -9.52
CA TRP A 95 4.74 -8.93 -9.60
C TRP A 95 5.33 -9.12 -10.99
N PHE A 96 4.54 -8.90 -12.04
CA PHE A 96 5.00 -9.02 -13.42
C PHE A 96 6.16 -8.07 -13.72
N LEU A 97 6.05 -6.80 -13.30
CA LEU A 97 7.10 -5.80 -13.48
C LEU A 97 8.36 -6.14 -12.68
N ALA A 98 8.20 -6.59 -11.42
CA ALA A 98 9.32 -6.96 -10.58
C ALA A 98 10.19 -8.06 -11.19
N ASN A 99 9.57 -9.01 -11.90
CA ASN A 99 10.26 -10.11 -12.58
C ASN A 99 10.91 -9.71 -13.92
N ARG A 100 10.85 -8.44 -14.34
CA ARG A 100 11.54 -7.94 -15.55
C ARG A 100 12.96 -7.44 -15.29
N PHE A 101 13.34 -7.29 -14.04
CA PHE A 101 14.66 -6.80 -13.65
C PHE A 101 15.58 -7.96 -13.29
N ASN A 102 16.87 -7.88 -13.65
CA ASN A 102 17.88 -8.88 -13.30
C ASN A 102 18.43 -8.61 -11.88
N THR A 103 17.54 -8.56 -10.90
CA THR A 103 17.81 -8.25 -9.48
C THR A 103 16.86 -9.06 -8.59
N VAL A 104 16.91 -8.86 -7.27
CA VAL A 104 16.04 -9.57 -6.30
C VAL A 104 14.57 -9.17 -6.49
N PRO A 105 13.68 -10.03 -7.03
CA PRO A 105 12.36 -9.58 -7.47
C PRO A 105 11.45 -9.12 -6.33
N VAL A 106 11.52 -9.75 -5.15
CA VAL A 106 10.72 -9.33 -3.99
C VAL A 106 11.07 -7.91 -3.51
N LEU A 107 12.35 -7.52 -3.61
CA LEU A 107 12.79 -6.16 -3.32
C LEU A 107 12.18 -5.18 -4.33
N VAL A 108 12.27 -5.50 -5.61
CA VAL A 108 11.71 -4.65 -6.68
C VAL A 108 10.19 -4.51 -6.53
N PHE A 109 9.49 -5.61 -6.23
CA PHE A 109 8.06 -5.61 -5.98
C PHE A 109 7.66 -4.63 -4.88
N ILE A 110 8.36 -4.66 -3.74
CA ILE A 110 8.09 -3.78 -2.59
C ILE A 110 8.42 -2.31 -2.93
N LEU A 111 9.52 -2.06 -3.65
CA LEU A 111 9.87 -0.71 -4.10
C LEU A 111 8.86 -0.15 -5.12
N LEU A 112 8.40 -0.98 -6.06
CA LEU A 112 7.33 -0.59 -6.98
C LEU A 112 6.02 -0.30 -6.24
N GLY A 113 5.75 -1.05 -5.17
CA GLY A 113 4.66 -0.74 -4.24
C GLY A 113 4.78 0.65 -3.61
N GLY A 114 5.98 1.01 -3.14
CA GLY A 114 6.25 2.37 -2.65
C GLY A 114 6.01 3.45 -3.72
N ILE A 115 6.41 3.19 -4.98
CA ILE A 115 6.16 4.09 -6.12
C ILE A 115 4.66 4.21 -6.40
N GLU A 116 3.92 3.11 -6.35
CA GLU A 116 2.48 3.10 -6.51
C GLU A 116 1.78 3.95 -5.44
N GLY A 117 2.18 3.82 -4.17
CA GLY A 117 1.69 4.68 -3.09
C GLY A 117 1.97 6.16 -3.29
N LEU A 118 3.16 6.49 -3.76
CA LEU A 118 3.53 7.87 -4.14
C LEU A 118 2.60 8.40 -5.25
N LEU A 119 2.35 7.61 -6.30
CA LEU A 119 1.48 8.01 -7.41
C LEU A 119 0.03 8.18 -6.96
N GLU A 120 -0.48 7.27 -6.12
CA GLU A 120 -1.82 7.40 -5.54
C GLU A 120 -1.95 8.69 -4.74
N HIS A 121 -0.94 9.03 -3.94
CA HIS A 121 -0.93 10.27 -3.17
C HIS A 121 -0.78 11.52 -4.02
N VAL A 122 -0.02 11.48 -5.11
CA VAL A 122 0.03 12.58 -6.10
C VAL A 122 -1.37 12.83 -6.67
N LEU A 123 -2.09 11.78 -7.08
CA LEU A 123 -3.48 11.89 -7.54
C LEU A 123 -4.40 12.41 -6.44
N GLY A 124 -4.23 11.93 -5.22
CA GLY A 124 -4.99 12.40 -4.07
C GLY A 124 -4.80 13.89 -3.79
N VAL A 125 -3.55 14.33 -3.67
CA VAL A 125 -3.22 15.72 -3.37
C VAL A 125 -3.64 16.66 -4.50
N TYR A 126 -3.33 16.35 -5.75
CA TYR A 126 -3.55 17.29 -6.86
C TYR A 126 -4.89 17.13 -7.58
N CYS A 127 -5.39 15.91 -7.77
CA CYS A 127 -6.67 15.70 -8.47
C CYS A 127 -7.85 15.73 -7.51
N LEU A 128 -7.74 15.07 -6.35
CA LEU A 128 -8.82 15.03 -5.36
C LEU A 128 -8.79 16.23 -4.39
N ARG A 129 -7.68 16.98 -4.36
CA ARG A 129 -7.46 18.16 -3.50
C ARG A 129 -7.60 17.84 -2.02
N ILE A 130 -7.06 16.68 -1.60
CA ILE A 130 -7.29 16.13 -0.25
C ILE A 130 -6.76 17.07 0.84
N LEU A 131 -5.59 17.67 0.65
CA LEU A 131 -5.02 18.59 1.65
C LEU A 131 -5.90 19.83 1.85
N GLU A 132 -6.63 20.27 0.83
CA GLU A 132 -7.50 21.44 0.93
C GLU A 132 -8.88 21.10 1.49
N LYS A 133 -9.40 19.92 1.15
CA LYS A 133 -10.76 19.50 1.50
C LYS A 133 -10.88 18.84 2.87
N VAL A 134 -9.81 18.22 3.35
CA VAL A 134 -9.81 17.49 4.64
C VAL A 134 -9.30 18.43 5.74
N PRO A 135 -10.14 18.83 6.71
CA PRO A 135 -9.78 19.85 7.69
C PRO A 135 -8.55 19.50 8.54
N VAL A 136 -8.34 18.22 8.86
CA VAL A 136 -7.21 17.77 9.67
C VAL A 136 -5.86 17.84 8.92
N PHE A 137 -5.87 18.02 7.59
CA PHE A 137 -4.69 18.03 6.73
C PHE A 137 -4.38 19.38 6.05
N ASN A 138 -5.19 20.41 6.31
CA ASN A 138 -5.08 21.72 5.65
C ASN A 138 -3.76 22.48 5.92
N ALA A 139 -3.02 22.08 6.96
CA ALA A 139 -1.73 22.66 7.31
C ALA A 139 -0.52 21.87 6.73
N LEU A 140 -0.76 20.77 6.01
CA LEU A 140 0.29 19.90 5.48
C LEU A 140 0.84 20.40 4.15
N ASN A 141 2.14 20.21 3.98
CA ASN A 141 2.80 20.40 2.70
C ASN A 141 2.77 19.08 1.89
N PRO A 142 2.60 19.13 0.56
CA PRO A 142 2.61 17.93 -0.28
C PRO A 142 3.89 17.08 -0.17
N GLY A 143 5.06 17.72 -0.12
CA GLY A 143 6.36 17.03 -0.14
C GLY A 143 6.53 15.97 0.97
N PRO A 144 6.36 16.33 2.26
CA PRO A 144 6.38 15.37 3.35
C PRO A 144 5.37 14.23 3.19
N VAL A 145 4.16 14.51 2.70
CA VAL A 145 3.11 13.50 2.47
C VAL A 145 3.53 12.50 1.40
N PHE A 146 4.16 12.95 0.32
CA PHE A 146 4.68 12.09 -0.74
C PHE A 146 5.77 11.14 -0.24
N ILE A 147 6.72 11.66 0.54
CA ILE A 147 7.79 10.82 1.10
C ILE A 147 7.21 9.83 2.11
N PHE A 148 6.29 10.27 2.97
CA PHE A 148 5.56 9.40 3.88
C PHE A 148 4.89 8.24 3.13
N SER A 149 4.11 8.56 2.08
CA SER A 149 3.34 7.57 1.32
C SER A 149 4.20 6.48 0.69
N PHE A 150 5.41 6.83 0.24
CA PHE A 150 6.34 5.85 -0.30
C PHE A 150 6.73 4.79 0.73
N PHE A 151 7.09 5.22 1.95
CA PHE A 151 7.44 4.30 3.04
C PHE A 151 6.24 3.57 3.64
N GLU A 152 5.10 4.25 3.72
CA GLU A 152 3.83 3.64 4.11
C GLU A 152 3.50 2.44 3.21
N TYR A 153 3.61 2.63 1.90
CA TYR A 153 3.31 1.58 0.94
C TYR A 153 4.39 0.48 0.90
N ILE A 154 5.66 0.80 1.19
CA ILE A 154 6.68 -0.24 1.43
C ILE A 154 6.23 -1.18 2.55
N VAL A 155 5.69 -0.64 3.66
CA VAL A 155 5.17 -1.47 4.76
C VAL A 155 4.01 -2.33 4.29
N TYR A 156 3.01 -1.74 3.62
CA TYR A 156 1.83 -2.47 3.15
C TYR A 156 2.17 -3.58 2.16
N TRP A 157 3.01 -3.30 1.16
CA TRP A 157 3.43 -4.29 0.18
C TRP A 157 4.39 -5.34 0.77
N SER A 158 5.13 -5.02 1.83
CA SER A 158 5.87 -6.02 2.61
C SER A 158 4.93 -6.97 3.36
N ILE A 159 3.84 -6.46 3.96
CA ILE A 159 2.81 -7.31 4.59
C ILE A 159 2.17 -8.23 3.55
N VAL A 160 1.85 -7.69 2.37
CA VAL A 160 1.33 -8.49 1.24
C VAL A 160 2.32 -9.60 0.86
N ALA A 161 3.62 -9.30 0.76
CA ALA A 161 4.63 -10.32 0.44
C ALA A 161 4.70 -11.41 1.53
N TRP A 162 4.63 -11.06 2.82
CA TRP A 162 4.56 -12.05 3.91
C TRP A 162 3.31 -12.91 3.84
N LEU A 163 2.16 -12.31 3.56
CA LEU A 163 0.91 -13.04 3.36
C LEU A 163 1.02 -13.99 2.16
N ALA A 164 1.67 -13.56 1.07
CA ALA A 164 1.93 -14.42 -0.07
C ALA A 164 2.82 -15.60 0.31
N VAL A 165 3.91 -15.39 1.08
CA VAL A 165 4.74 -16.48 1.61
C VAL A 165 3.91 -17.48 2.42
N ALA A 166 2.97 -17.01 3.24
CA ALA A 166 2.08 -17.91 3.97
C ALA A 166 1.15 -18.68 3.02
N LEU A 167 0.59 -17.99 2.03
CA LEU A 167 -0.37 -18.55 1.07
C LEU A 167 0.26 -19.52 0.06
N THR A 168 1.55 -19.43 -0.25
CA THR A 168 2.22 -20.40 -1.14
C THR A 168 2.13 -21.84 -0.60
N LYS A 169 1.97 -22.01 0.72
CA LYS A 169 1.76 -23.33 1.36
C LYS A 169 0.36 -23.92 1.12
N PHE A 170 -0.61 -23.09 0.75
CA PHE A 170 -2.02 -23.47 0.66
C PHE A 170 -2.61 -23.32 -0.75
N VAL A 171 -2.03 -22.42 -1.55
CA VAL A 171 -2.46 -22.14 -2.92
C VAL A 171 -1.56 -22.90 -3.87
N PRO A 172 -2.10 -23.81 -4.70
CA PRO A 172 -1.32 -24.47 -5.75
C PRO A 172 -0.78 -23.43 -6.74
N GLN A 173 0.53 -23.37 -6.83
CA GLN A 173 1.23 -22.56 -7.81
C GLN A 173 1.31 -23.32 -9.14
N VAL A 174 1.31 -22.60 -10.26
CA VAL A 174 1.40 -23.20 -11.59
C VAL A 174 2.65 -22.71 -12.28
N PHE A 175 3.35 -23.66 -12.89
CA PHE A 175 4.53 -23.47 -13.74
C PHE A 175 4.13 -22.91 -15.10
#